data_AF-A0A285V0R0-F1
#
_entry.id   AF-A0A285V0R0-F1
#
_cell.length_a   1.000
_cell.length_b   1.000
_cell.length_c   1.000
_cell.angle_alpha   90.00
_cell.angle_beta   90.00
_cell.angle_gamma   90.00
#
_symmetry.space_group_name_H-M   'P 1'
#
loop_
_entity.id
_entity.type
_entity.pdbx_description
1 polymer ?
#
loop_
_entity_poly.entity_id
_entity_poly.type
_entity_poly.pdbx_seq_one_letter_code
_entity_poly.pdbx_strand_id
1 'polypeptide(L)'
;MAEASPVTAGRTIQRGTLPLAVARPAYQTRCAMSLPAGAFCANTIGFWCNRFRHAPGAAILPGNWGRIIKTIGPSHTHYAREVAMEAHRTAHHPGKPSRFNCNFLCGSIEHARWYKRNYQPEDHIYEVRFDSLNYAYHQGMIMCIPPLRGKSDEDAVRHYWNCDLGVYPDHEPSIQPIEILTMSPMLVLGNVDPGGPTAEH
;
A
#
# COMPACT_ATOMS: atom_id res chain seq x y z
N MET A 1 12.56 -57.81 -32.92
CA MET A 1 12.24 -58.67 -31.77
C MET A 1 11.70 -57.76 -30.69
N ALA A 2 10.42 -57.94 -30.38
CA ALA A 2 9.69 -57.15 -29.42
C ALA A 2 9.65 -57.95 -28.11
N GLU A 3 10.02 -57.31 -26.99
CA GLU A 3 9.67 -57.78 -25.66
C GLU A 3 8.95 -56.64 -24.94
N ALA A 4 7.81 -57.02 -24.36
CA ALA A 4 6.84 -56.17 -23.71
C ALA A 4 6.65 -56.64 -22.26
N SER A 5 6.19 -55.70 -21.43
CA SER A 5 5.58 -55.84 -20.09
C SER A 5 6.52 -55.94 -18.87
N PRO A 6 6.08 -55.53 -17.65
CA PRO A 6 4.71 -55.20 -17.25
C PRO A 6 4.47 -53.84 -16.56
N VAL A 7 3.18 -53.49 -16.63
CA VAL A 7 2.43 -52.45 -15.92
C VAL A 7 2.38 -52.77 -14.42
N THR A 8 2.62 -51.76 -13.57
CA THR A 8 2.31 -51.82 -12.14
C THR A 8 1.24 -50.79 -11.79
N ALA A 9 0.08 -51.30 -11.35
CA ALA A 9 -1.00 -50.57 -10.71
C ALA A 9 -0.48 -49.86 -9.44
N GLY A 10 -0.86 -48.62 -9.14
CA GLY A 10 -2.15 -48.31 -8.53
C GLY A 10 -1.89 -47.55 -7.21
N ARG A 11 -2.11 -46.24 -7.20
CA ARG A 11 -2.24 -45.46 -5.95
C ARG A 11 -3.50 -44.61 -6.03
N THR A 12 -4.50 -45.06 -5.29
CA THR A 12 -5.75 -44.37 -4.99
C THR A 12 -5.46 -43.14 -4.14
N ILE A 13 -5.72 -41.94 -4.67
CA ILE A 13 -5.72 -40.70 -3.91
C ILE A 13 -7.13 -40.52 -3.33
N GLN A 14 -7.28 -40.70 -2.01
CA GLN A 14 -8.48 -40.28 -1.30
C GLN A 14 -8.56 -38.75 -1.27
N ARG A 15 -9.61 -38.20 -1.89
CA ARG A 15 -9.97 -36.78 -1.78
C ARG A 15 -10.66 -36.56 -0.43
N GLY A 16 -9.98 -35.89 0.50
CA GLY A 16 -10.58 -35.35 1.70
C GLY A 16 -11.35 -34.07 1.38
N THR A 17 -12.65 -34.09 1.67
CA THR A 17 -13.57 -32.95 1.59
C THR A 17 -13.39 -32.09 2.84
N LEU A 18 -13.02 -30.82 2.69
CA LEU A 18 -13.05 -29.84 3.79
C LEU A 18 -14.30 -28.94 3.65
N PRO A 19 -14.97 -28.61 4.77
CA PRO A 19 -16.26 -27.94 4.74
C PRO A 19 -16.15 -26.43 4.47
N LEU A 20 -17.17 -25.92 3.78
CA LEU A 20 -17.51 -24.49 3.69
C LEU A 20 -17.75 -23.91 5.09
N ALA A 21 -17.11 -22.77 5.38
CA ALA A 21 -17.72 -21.53 5.86
C ALA A 21 -16.65 -20.64 6.52
N VAL A 22 -16.33 -19.50 5.87
CA VAL A 22 -15.81 -18.34 6.59
C VAL A 22 -16.71 -17.17 6.23
N ALA A 23 -17.44 -16.71 7.23
CA ALA A 23 -18.32 -15.56 7.15
C ALA A 23 -17.51 -14.31 6.78
N ARG A 24 -18.01 -13.56 5.80
CA ARG A 24 -17.52 -12.21 5.48
C ARG A 24 -17.99 -11.25 6.59
N PRO A 25 -17.13 -10.39 7.15
CA PRO A 25 -17.62 -9.24 7.87
C PRO A 25 -18.25 -8.26 6.87
N ALA A 26 -19.47 -7.83 7.16
CA ALA A 26 -20.14 -6.76 6.45
C ALA A 26 -19.32 -5.47 6.60
N TYR A 27 -18.81 -4.94 5.50
CA TYR A 27 -18.27 -3.58 5.45
C TYR A 27 -19.47 -2.63 5.53
N GLN A 28 -19.94 -2.33 6.74
CA GLN A 28 -20.94 -1.31 6.96
C GLN A 28 -20.31 0.04 6.63
N THR A 29 -20.77 0.64 5.53
CA THR A 29 -20.64 2.06 5.24
C THR A 29 -21.29 2.84 6.38
N ARG A 30 -20.50 3.33 7.33
CA ARG A 30 -20.98 4.31 8.31
C ARG A 30 -20.40 5.68 7.98
N CYS A 31 -21.32 6.61 7.74
CA CYS A 31 -21.14 8.05 7.75
C CYS A 31 -20.28 8.49 8.94
N ALA A 32 -19.42 9.49 8.68
CA ALA A 32 -18.85 10.46 9.61
C ALA A 32 -18.98 10.12 11.11
N MET A 33 -18.20 9.15 11.60
CA MET A 33 -17.99 9.03 13.04
C MET A 33 -16.92 10.04 13.42
N SER A 34 -17.30 11.05 14.21
CA SER A 34 -16.34 11.85 14.95
C SER A 34 -15.56 10.89 15.84
N LEU A 35 -14.29 10.63 15.52
CA LEU A 35 -13.43 9.84 16.38
C LEU A 35 -13.33 10.58 17.73
N PRO A 36 -13.58 9.91 18.87
CA PRO A 36 -13.48 10.57 20.16
C PRO A 36 -12.08 11.15 20.35
N ALA A 37 -12.02 12.37 20.89
CA ALA A 37 -10.78 13.04 21.24
C ALA A 37 -10.00 12.15 22.23
N GLY A 38 -8.97 11.46 21.73
CA GLY A 38 -8.16 10.52 22.54
C GLY A 38 -7.87 9.15 21.90
N ALA A 39 -8.48 8.79 20.77
CA ALA A 39 -8.38 7.44 20.20
C ALA A 39 -7.11 7.13 19.36
N PHE A 40 -6.06 7.95 19.42
CA PHE A 40 -4.77 7.65 18.79
C PHE A 40 -3.75 7.23 19.86
N CYS A 41 -3.80 5.98 20.29
CA CYS A 41 -2.89 5.43 21.31
C CYS A 41 -1.57 4.86 20.74
N ALA A 42 -1.31 5.03 19.44
CA ALA A 42 -0.01 4.72 18.83
C ALA A 42 0.58 5.94 18.11
N ASN A 43 1.87 6.17 18.34
CA ASN A 43 2.64 7.37 17.94
C ASN A 43 3.52 7.12 16.72
N THR A 44 3.03 6.40 15.70
CA THR A 44 3.83 6.25 14.49
C THR A 44 3.71 7.51 13.63
N ILE A 45 4.86 8.07 13.29
CA ILE A 45 4.99 9.22 12.42
C ILE A 45 5.27 8.75 11.00
N GLY A 46 4.65 9.41 10.03
CA GLY A 46 4.95 9.27 8.62
C GLY A 46 4.79 10.59 7.91
N PHE A 47 5.18 10.62 6.64
CA PHE A 47 5.12 11.82 5.81
C PHE A 47 4.18 11.59 4.65
N TRP A 48 3.17 12.45 4.52
CA TRP A 48 2.13 12.33 3.52
C TRP A 48 2.23 13.45 2.49
N CYS A 49 2.26 13.09 1.21
CA CYS A 49 2.23 14.06 0.12
C CYS A 49 0.80 14.26 -0.37
N ASN A 50 0.36 15.52 -0.49
CA ASN A 50 -0.92 15.85 -1.08
C ASN A 50 -0.93 17.23 -1.71
N ARG A 51 -1.60 17.37 -2.86
CA ARG A 51 -1.81 18.65 -3.54
C ARG A 51 -2.67 19.65 -2.76
N PHE A 52 -3.62 19.17 -1.98
CA PHE A 52 -4.55 20.04 -1.26
C PHE A 52 -3.96 20.49 0.07
N ARG A 53 -4.34 21.71 0.48
CA ARG A 53 -3.93 22.25 1.76
C ARG A 53 -4.75 21.65 2.89
N HIS A 54 -4.07 21.12 3.89
CA HIS A 54 -4.67 20.60 5.11
C HIS A 54 -4.19 21.37 6.34
N ALA A 55 -5.13 21.70 7.22
CA ALA A 55 -4.83 22.29 8.52
C ALA A 55 -4.33 21.21 9.52
N PRO A 56 -3.46 21.56 10.48
CA PRO A 56 -3.19 20.71 11.63
C PRO A 56 -4.47 20.24 12.33
N GLY A 57 -4.49 18.98 12.75
CA GLY A 57 -5.66 18.33 13.34
C GLY A 57 -6.64 17.72 12.34
N ALA A 58 -6.47 17.95 11.02
CA ALA A 58 -7.30 17.31 10.01
C ALA A 58 -7.12 15.77 10.02
N ALA A 59 -8.23 15.04 9.90
CA ALA A 59 -8.22 13.58 9.80
C ALA A 59 -8.37 13.14 8.34
N ILE A 60 -7.45 12.28 7.88
CA ILE A 60 -7.44 11.72 6.52
C ILE A 60 -7.83 10.25 6.58
N LEU A 61 -8.99 9.93 6.00
CA LEU A 61 -9.50 8.57 5.94
C LEU A 61 -8.86 7.78 4.79
N PRO A 62 -8.60 6.48 4.99
CA PRO A 62 -7.94 5.65 3.99
C PRO A 62 -8.85 5.32 2.79
N GLY A 63 -8.24 4.94 1.66
CA GLY A 63 -8.95 4.42 0.48
C GLY A 63 -9.31 5.44 -0.59
N ASN A 64 -8.92 6.71 -0.46
CA ASN A 64 -9.22 7.72 -1.48
C ASN A 64 -8.62 7.36 -2.85
N TRP A 65 -7.37 6.89 -2.89
CA TRP A 65 -6.69 6.45 -4.12
C TRP A 65 -7.44 5.31 -4.81
N GLY A 66 -7.76 4.25 -4.07
CA GLY A 66 -8.46 3.12 -4.67
C GLY A 66 -9.89 3.45 -5.07
N ARG A 67 -10.58 4.37 -4.38
CA ARG A 67 -11.87 4.90 -4.84
C ARG A 67 -11.74 5.56 -6.22
N ILE A 68 -10.71 6.37 -6.44
CA ILE A 68 -10.45 7.03 -7.73
C ILE A 68 -10.19 5.98 -8.82
N ILE A 69 -9.24 5.06 -8.59
CA ILE A 69 -8.90 4.02 -9.58
C ILE A 69 -10.11 3.14 -9.91
N LYS A 70 -10.86 2.69 -8.90
CA LYS A 70 -12.03 1.82 -9.10
C LYS A 70 -13.15 2.55 -9.85
N THR A 71 -13.37 3.83 -9.57
CA THR A 71 -14.39 4.65 -10.24
C THR A 71 -14.07 4.82 -11.73
N ILE A 72 -12.81 5.10 -12.07
CA ILE A 72 -12.38 5.25 -13.45
C ILE A 72 -12.28 3.88 -14.15
N GLY A 73 -11.95 2.83 -13.40
CA GLY A 73 -11.89 1.47 -13.89
C GLY A 73 -10.72 1.23 -14.86
N PRO A 74 -10.87 0.30 -15.83
CA PRO A 74 -9.81 -0.06 -16.78
C PRO A 74 -9.22 1.09 -17.59
N SER A 75 -9.90 2.23 -17.68
CA SER A 75 -9.38 3.43 -18.35
C SER A 75 -8.34 4.20 -17.53
N HIS A 76 -8.17 3.90 -16.23
CA HIS A 76 -7.13 4.52 -15.42
C HIS A 76 -5.78 3.85 -15.70
N THR A 77 -4.74 4.65 -15.93
CA THR A 77 -3.39 4.17 -16.32
C THR A 77 -2.78 3.18 -15.32
N HIS A 78 -3.16 3.26 -14.04
CA HIS A 78 -2.68 2.36 -12.99
C HIS A 78 -3.63 1.21 -12.65
N TYR A 79 -4.80 1.09 -13.30
CA TYR A 79 -5.81 0.10 -12.93
C TYR A 79 -5.29 -1.34 -12.99
N ALA A 80 -4.74 -1.75 -14.14
CA ALA A 80 -4.25 -3.12 -14.34
C ALA A 80 -3.17 -3.50 -13.32
N ARG A 81 -2.23 -2.58 -13.06
CA ARG A 81 -1.18 -2.76 -12.06
C ARG A 81 -1.77 -2.96 -10.67
N GLU A 82 -2.66 -2.09 -10.21
CA GLU A 82 -3.22 -2.17 -8.86
C GLU A 82 -4.10 -3.42 -8.66
N VAL A 83 -4.78 -3.88 -9.72
CA VAL A 83 -5.49 -5.18 -9.72
C VAL A 83 -4.52 -6.34 -9.53
N ALA A 84 -3.40 -6.36 -10.25
CA ALA A 84 -2.38 -7.40 -10.08
C ALA A 84 -1.76 -7.38 -8.68
N MET A 85 -1.45 -6.17 -8.16
CA MET A 85 -0.95 -6.00 -6.79
C MET A 85 -1.94 -6.55 -5.75
N GLU A 86 -3.23 -6.25 -5.87
CA GLU A 86 -4.25 -6.71 -4.94
C GLU A 86 -4.52 -8.22 -5.04
N ALA A 87 -4.48 -8.79 -6.25
CA ALA A 87 -4.61 -10.23 -6.45
C ALA A 87 -3.51 -11.00 -5.71
N HIS A 88 -2.25 -10.58 -5.88
CA HIS A 88 -1.11 -11.18 -5.18
C HIS A 88 -1.22 -11.01 -3.65
N ARG A 89 -1.56 -9.80 -3.18
CA ARG A 89 -1.78 -9.53 -1.76
C ARG A 89 -2.84 -10.46 -1.17
N THR A 90 -3.97 -10.62 -1.84
CA THR A 90 -5.08 -11.46 -1.36
C THR A 90 -4.67 -12.92 -1.26
N ALA A 91 -3.90 -13.42 -2.22
CA ALA A 91 -3.45 -14.81 -2.26
C ALA A 91 -2.35 -15.11 -1.23
N HIS A 92 -1.38 -14.21 -1.05
CA HIS A 92 -0.14 -14.50 -0.31
C HIS A 92 0.03 -13.70 0.99
N HIS A 93 -0.64 -12.56 1.12
CA HIS A 93 -0.51 -11.65 2.27
C HIS A 93 -1.88 -11.09 2.74
N PRO A 94 -2.88 -11.93 3.04
CA PRO A 94 -4.24 -11.47 3.31
C PRO A 94 -4.34 -10.52 4.50
N GLY A 95 -3.42 -10.61 5.47
CA GLY A 95 -3.35 -9.71 6.63
C GLY A 95 -2.73 -8.33 6.37
N LYS A 96 -2.11 -8.11 5.21
CA LYS A 96 -1.53 -6.81 4.83
C LYS A 96 -2.60 -5.85 4.28
N PRO A 97 -2.46 -4.52 4.47
CA PRO A 97 -3.41 -3.53 3.96
C PRO A 97 -3.59 -3.61 2.44
N SER A 98 -4.83 -3.48 1.98
CA SER A 98 -5.11 -3.34 0.54
C SER A 98 -4.71 -1.96 0.04
N ARG A 99 -3.95 -1.89 -1.05
CA ARG A 99 -3.61 -0.63 -1.73
C ARG A 99 -4.84 0.16 -2.19
N PHE A 100 -5.97 -0.51 -2.42
CA PHE A 100 -7.21 0.17 -2.77
C PHE A 100 -7.90 0.84 -1.58
N ASN A 101 -7.61 0.40 -0.36
CA ASN A 101 -8.38 0.80 0.82
C ASN A 101 -7.50 1.46 1.89
N CYS A 102 -6.22 1.71 1.63
CA CYS A 102 -5.26 2.27 2.58
C CYS A 102 -4.95 3.76 2.33
N ASN A 103 -4.19 4.35 3.23
CA ASN A 103 -3.41 5.56 3.03
C ASN A 103 -1.97 5.21 2.61
N PHE A 104 -1.31 6.15 1.94
CA PHE A 104 0.06 6.03 1.43
C PHE A 104 0.94 7.08 2.11
N LEU A 105 2.10 6.65 2.60
CA LEU A 105 3.01 7.45 3.41
C LEU A 105 4.45 7.18 3.01
N CYS A 106 5.33 8.14 3.26
CA CYS A 106 6.77 7.98 3.25
C CYS A 106 7.28 7.78 4.68
N GLY A 107 8.28 6.91 4.86
CA GLY A 107 8.86 6.62 6.18
C GLY A 107 9.73 7.73 6.77
N SER A 108 10.24 8.65 5.95
CA SER A 108 11.05 9.80 6.38
C SER A 108 10.77 11.04 5.53
N ILE A 109 11.22 12.20 6.02
CA ILE A 109 11.11 13.47 5.30
C ILE A 109 11.98 13.48 4.04
N GLU A 110 13.14 12.81 4.07
CA GLU A 110 14.02 12.65 2.91
C GLU A 110 13.32 11.85 1.80
N HIS A 111 12.63 10.76 2.17
CA HIS A 111 11.87 9.94 1.23
C HIS A 111 10.68 10.72 0.65
N ALA A 112 9.98 11.51 1.47
CA ALA A 112 8.87 12.35 1.01
C ALA A 112 9.34 13.45 0.05
N ARG A 113 10.48 14.09 0.33
CA ARG A 113 11.10 15.09 -0.57
C ARG A 113 11.50 14.46 -1.89
N TRP A 114 12.13 13.29 -1.86
CA TRP A 114 12.46 12.54 -3.07
C TRP A 114 11.20 12.16 -3.86
N TYR A 115 10.18 11.61 -3.20
CA TYR A 115 8.92 11.21 -3.82
C TYR A 115 8.22 12.41 -4.49
N LYS A 116 8.09 13.53 -3.76
CA LYS A 116 7.53 14.78 -4.28
C LYS A 116 8.27 15.21 -5.55
N ARG A 117 9.60 15.36 -5.51
CA ARG A 117 10.39 15.81 -6.67
C ARG A 117 10.20 14.93 -7.92
N ASN A 118 10.08 13.62 -7.74
CA ASN A 118 10.05 12.67 -8.86
C ASN A 118 8.64 12.34 -9.38
N TYR A 119 7.62 12.38 -8.53
CA TYR A 119 6.28 11.90 -8.88
C TYR A 119 5.17 12.91 -8.66
N GLN A 120 5.32 13.85 -7.72
CA GLN A 120 4.27 14.79 -7.33
C GLN A 120 4.84 16.17 -7.02
N PRO A 121 5.45 16.88 -7.98
CA PRO A 121 6.21 18.12 -7.70
C PRO A 121 5.34 19.24 -7.08
N GLU A 122 4.04 19.22 -7.36
CA GLU A 122 3.06 20.20 -6.88
C GLU A 122 2.48 19.87 -5.49
N ASP A 123 2.82 18.73 -4.90
CA ASP A 123 2.27 18.32 -3.61
C ASP A 123 2.95 19.04 -2.44
N HIS A 124 2.20 19.25 -1.36
CA HIS A 124 2.72 19.62 -0.05
C HIS A 124 3.11 18.39 0.75
N ILE A 125 4.10 18.51 1.63
CA ILE A 125 4.51 17.45 2.54
C ILE A 125 3.97 17.73 3.94
N TYR A 126 3.20 16.79 4.46
CA TYR A 126 2.64 16.83 5.79
C TYR A 126 3.31 15.80 6.69
N GLU A 127 3.67 16.21 7.90
CA GLU A 127 3.93 15.26 8.97
C GLU A 127 2.57 14.78 9.52
N VAL A 128 2.39 13.48 9.61
CA VAL A 128 1.15 12.89 10.10
C VAL A 128 1.40 11.81 11.13
N ARG A 129 0.45 11.64 12.04
CA ARG A 129 0.40 10.55 13.01
C ARG A 129 -0.63 9.51 12.58
N PHE A 130 -0.30 8.23 12.72
CA PHE A 130 -1.24 7.13 12.49
C PHE A 130 -1.01 5.98 13.47
N ASP A 131 -1.99 5.10 13.57
CA ASP A 131 -1.97 3.97 14.50
C ASP A 131 -1.51 2.69 13.80
N SER A 132 -0.25 2.31 14.00
CA SER A 132 0.33 1.07 13.46
C SER A 132 0.12 -0.15 14.36
N LEU A 133 -0.34 0.04 15.61
CA LEU A 133 -0.53 -1.05 16.56
C LEU A 133 -1.88 -1.73 16.36
N ASN A 134 -2.93 -0.93 16.09
CA ASN A 134 -4.30 -1.42 15.99
C ASN A 134 -4.79 -1.58 14.55
N TYR A 135 -4.09 -1.03 13.57
CA TYR A 135 -4.45 -1.13 12.16
C TYR A 135 -3.35 -1.83 11.36
N ALA A 136 -3.77 -2.63 10.37
CA ALA A 136 -2.85 -3.27 9.45
C ALA A 136 -1.99 -2.22 8.73
N TYR A 137 -0.67 -2.43 8.74
CA TYR A 137 0.29 -1.62 8.00
C TYR A 137 1.28 -2.49 7.22
N HIS A 138 1.88 -1.93 6.18
CA HIS A 138 2.93 -2.56 5.37
C HIS A 138 3.99 -1.53 5.02
N GLN A 139 5.23 -1.97 4.93
CA GLN A 139 6.35 -1.22 4.37
C GLN A 139 6.81 -1.92 3.10
N GLY A 140 6.85 -1.20 1.99
CA GLY A 140 7.33 -1.70 0.71
C GLY A 140 8.28 -0.69 0.06
N MET A 141 9.22 -1.19 -0.73
CA MET A 141 10.07 -0.33 -1.57
C MET A 141 9.23 0.18 -2.74
N ILE A 142 9.01 1.50 -2.85
CA ILE A 142 8.12 2.06 -3.89
C ILE A 142 8.60 1.73 -5.30
N MET A 143 9.92 1.60 -5.49
CA MET A 143 10.48 1.27 -6.79
C MET A 143 10.27 -0.19 -7.19
N CYS A 144 9.79 -1.05 -6.28
CA CYS A 144 9.34 -2.41 -6.63
C CYS A 144 7.92 -2.43 -7.20
N ILE A 145 7.21 -1.29 -7.24
CA ILE A 145 5.91 -1.21 -7.91
C ILE A 145 6.14 -1.32 -9.42
N PRO A 146 5.42 -2.20 -10.14
CA PRO A 146 5.61 -2.35 -11.57
C PRO A 146 5.45 -1.04 -12.37
N PRO A 147 6.24 -0.86 -13.44
CA PRO A 147 7.31 -1.75 -13.92
C PRO A 147 8.63 -1.60 -13.14
N LEU A 148 9.34 -2.71 -12.89
CA LEU A 148 10.68 -2.72 -12.29
C LEU A 148 11.73 -3.16 -13.31
N ARG A 149 12.78 -2.35 -13.51
CA ARG A 149 13.86 -2.60 -14.48
C ARG A 149 14.47 -4.00 -14.28
N GLY A 150 14.48 -4.80 -15.34
CA GLY A 150 15.10 -6.13 -15.35
C GLY A 150 14.29 -7.22 -14.65
N LYS A 151 13.02 -6.97 -14.31
CA LYS A 151 12.13 -7.96 -13.69
C LYS A 151 10.77 -8.01 -14.39
N SER A 152 10.10 -9.15 -14.25
CA SER A 152 8.69 -9.28 -14.62
C SER A 152 7.81 -8.47 -13.66
N ASP A 153 6.61 -8.08 -14.08
CA ASP A 153 5.63 -7.43 -13.20
C ASP A 153 5.27 -8.33 -12.00
N GLU A 154 5.19 -9.65 -12.21
CA GLU A 154 4.93 -10.62 -11.15
C GLU A 154 6.04 -10.64 -10.09
N ASP A 155 7.31 -10.66 -10.52
CA ASP A 155 8.44 -10.58 -9.61
C ASP A 155 8.49 -9.25 -8.86
N ALA A 156 8.20 -8.14 -9.55
CA ALA A 156 8.14 -6.82 -8.94
C ALA A 156 7.06 -6.76 -7.84
N VAL A 157 5.84 -7.25 -8.13
CA VAL A 157 4.73 -7.37 -7.17
C VAL A 157 5.13 -8.21 -5.95
N ARG A 158 5.75 -9.37 -6.18
CA ARG A 158 6.24 -10.25 -5.10
C ARG A 158 7.25 -9.52 -4.22
N HIS A 159 8.25 -8.89 -4.83
CA HIS A 159 9.29 -8.17 -4.10
C HIS A 159 8.73 -6.98 -3.31
N TYR A 160 7.75 -6.26 -3.85
CA TYR A 160 7.08 -5.18 -3.13
C TYR A 160 6.36 -5.70 -1.88
N TRP A 161 5.59 -6.79 -2.01
CA TRP A 161 4.82 -7.31 -0.90
C TRP A 161 5.68 -8.04 0.14
N ASN A 162 6.80 -8.64 -0.27
CA ASN A 162 7.75 -9.22 0.68
C ASN A 162 8.66 -8.18 1.32
N CYS A 163 8.86 -7.03 0.67
CA CYS A 163 9.86 -6.03 1.04
C CYS A 163 11.27 -6.64 1.16
N ASP A 164 11.61 -7.54 0.24
CA ASP A 164 12.84 -8.35 0.27
C ASP A 164 13.91 -7.93 -0.74
N LEU A 165 13.62 -6.90 -1.57
CA LEU A 165 14.54 -6.37 -2.57
C LEU A 165 14.80 -4.88 -2.31
N GLY A 166 16.05 -4.56 -1.96
CA GLY A 166 16.51 -3.18 -1.93
C GLY A 166 16.72 -2.65 -3.34
N VAL A 167 15.92 -1.66 -3.74
CA VAL A 167 16.06 -0.96 -5.01
C VAL A 167 16.23 0.52 -4.72
N TYR A 168 17.27 1.13 -5.29
CA TYR A 168 17.72 2.48 -4.97
C TYR A 168 17.72 3.35 -6.24
N PRO A 169 17.43 4.65 -6.13
CA PRO A 169 17.51 5.56 -7.28
C PRO A 169 18.94 5.66 -7.81
N ASP A 170 19.12 5.58 -9.14
CA ASP A 170 20.44 5.58 -9.80
C ASP A 170 21.31 6.80 -9.41
N HIS A 171 20.70 7.96 -9.19
CA HIS A 171 21.39 9.23 -8.88
C HIS A 171 21.34 9.64 -7.40
N GLU A 172 20.62 8.90 -6.55
CA GLU A 172 20.49 9.19 -5.11
C GLU A 172 20.50 7.86 -4.31
N PRO A 173 21.59 7.07 -4.34
CA PRO A 173 21.61 5.70 -3.81
C PRO A 173 21.50 5.63 -2.27
N SER A 174 21.66 6.75 -1.57
CA SER A 174 21.42 6.84 -0.13
C SER A 174 19.93 6.87 0.24
N ILE A 175 19.05 7.13 -0.73
CA ILE A 175 17.60 7.14 -0.53
C ILE A 175 17.06 5.72 -0.65
N GLN A 176 16.38 5.27 0.39
CA GLN A 176 15.62 4.02 0.42
C GLN A 176 14.14 4.37 0.39
N PRO A 177 13.50 4.53 -0.78
CA PRO A 177 12.17 5.11 -0.86
C PRO A 177 11.09 4.11 -0.38
N ILE A 178 10.99 3.97 0.93
CA ILE A 178 10.01 3.14 1.63
C ILE A 178 8.66 3.84 1.58
N GLU A 179 7.72 3.17 0.94
CA GLU A 179 6.29 3.46 1.01
C GLU A 179 5.68 2.69 2.17
N ILE A 180 4.94 3.40 3.01
CA ILE A 180 4.12 2.84 4.08
C ILE A 180 2.67 2.84 3.61
N LEU A 181 2.02 1.68 3.75
CA LEU A 181 0.57 1.53 3.60
C LEU A 181 -0.05 1.38 4.98
N THR A 182 -1.15 2.08 5.26
CA THR A 182 -1.88 1.90 6.53
C THR A 182 -3.39 1.97 6.35
N MET A 183 -4.13 1.12 7.07
CA MET A 183 -5.58 1.22 7.19
C MET A 183 -6.03 2.23 8.27
N SER A 184 -5.10 2.81 9.03
CA SER A 184 -5.42 3.82 10.03
C SER A 184 -5.87 5.13 9.35
N PRO A 185 -6.88 5.82 9.89
CA PRO A 185 -7.00 7.27 9.71
C PRO A 185 -5.68 7.96 10.08
N MET A 186 -5.30 8.99 9.36
CA MET A 186 -4.10 9.79 9.67
C MET A 186 -4.52 11.13 10.25
N LEU A 187 -3.79 11.60 11.26
CA LEU A 187 -3.95 12.93 11.82
C LEU A 187 -2.83 13.83 11.31
N VAL A 188 -3.18 14.92 10.63
CA VAL A 188 -2.20 15.92 10.17
C VAL A 188 -1.64 16.66 11.37
N LEU A 189 -0.31 16.66 11.52
CA LEU A 189 0.39 17.42 12.57
C LEU A 189 0.80 18.80 12.08
N GLY A 190 1.25 18.90 10.83
CA GLY A 190 1.66 20.16 10.22
C GLY A 190 2.20 20.00 8.81
N ASN A 191 2.29 21.12 8.09
CA ASN A 191 3.00 21.19 6.83
C ASN A 191 4.50 21.38 7.11
N VAL A 192 5.34 20.50 6.57
CA VAL A 192 6.80 20.48 6.75
C VAL A 192 7.56 20.69 5.44
N ASP A 193 6.85 21.15 4.41
CA ASP A 193 7.41 21.48 3.10
C ASP A 193 8.19 22.81 3.19
N PRO A 194 9.52 22.80 3.04
CA PRO A 194 10.36 23.96 3.33
C PRO A 194 10.23 25.12 2.32
N GLY A 195 9.40 24.99 1.28
CA GLY A 195 9.29 25.96 0.19
C GLY A 195 7.87 26.25 -0.30
N GLY A 196 6.84 25.86 0.45
CA GLY A 196 5.48 26.34 0.14
C GLY A 196 5.41 27.86 0.37
N PRO A 197 4.66 28.64 -0.44
CA PRO A 197 4.47 30.05 -0.14
C PRO A 197 3.88 30.13 1.27
N THR A 198 4.64 30.75 2.17
CA THR A 198 4.19 31.09 3.52
C THR A 198 2.88 31.83 3.34
N ALA A 199 1.80 31.27 3.88
CA ALA A 199 0.53 31.97 3.91
C ALA A 199 0.71 33.15 4.87
N GLU A 200 1.14 34.29 4.34
CA GLU A 200 0.95 35.57 5.00
C GLU A 200 -0.57 35.81 5.02
N HIS A 201 -1.14 35.73 6.22
CA HIS A 201 -2.47 36.21 6.56
C HIS A 201 -2.31 37.30 7.62
#